data_AF-A0A952H7C8-F1
#
_entry.id   AF-A0A952H7C8-F1
#
_cell.length_a   1.000
_cell.length_b   1.000
_cell.length_c   1.000
_cell.angle_alpha   90.00
_cell.angle_beta   90.00
_cell.angle_gamma   90.00
#
_symmetry.space_group_name_H-M   'P 1'
#
loop_
_entity.id
_entity.type
_entity.pdbx_description
1 polymer ?
#
loop_
_entity_poly.entity_id
_entity_poly.type
_entity_poly.pdbx_seq_one_letter_code
_entity_poly.pdbx_strand_id
1 'polypeptide(L)'
;WATYRLRVRRLPTNRPIDRRELPARCFANAAIKWQAVADEAIAAAARGQAVLVGTRSVEASEAVAAVFAERGVEAVVLNARQDAEEATIVSRAGAAGRITVATNMAGRGTDIKPDATALAAGGLHVILTEYHESPRVDRQLFGRSGRQGQPGTVRALVAADDPLFKTLPAPLRAALARGQALALAVRLAQRDAEGRAWQMRKQTLRQDRELHRIIGIAGNTT
;
A
#
# COMPACT_ATOMS: atom_id res chain seq x y z
N TRP A 1 -12.18 -0.80 21.60
CA TRP A 1 -13.08 -0.53 22.73
C TRP A 1 -12.35 0.06 23.95
N ALA A 2 -11.17 -0.44 24.34
CA ALA A 2 -10.45 0.02 25.54
C ALA A 2 -10.07 1.52 25.60
N THR A 3 -9.87 2.20 24.47
CA THR A 3 -9.49 3.63 24.45
C THR A 3 -10.71 4.54 24.30
N TYR A 4 -11.41 4.49 23.15
CA TYR A 4 -12.51 5.41 22.84
C TYR A 4 -13.91 4.84 23.07
N ARG A 5 -14.04 3.60 23.56
CA ARG A 5 -15.33 2.90 23.75
C ARG A 5 -16.25 2.83 22.53
N LEU A 6 -15.72 3.08 21.33
CA LEU A 6 -16.46 3.00 20.08
C LEU A 6 -16.68 1.54 19.63
N ARG A 7 -17.88 1.26 19.13
CA ARG A 7 -18.26 0.01 18.46
C ARG A 7 -17.98 0.13 16.96
N VAL A 8 -17.55 -0.96 16.32
CA VAL A 8 -17.33 -1.02 14.87
C VAL A 8 -18.39 -1.95 14.26
N ARG A 9 -19.18 -1.43 13.32
CA ARG A 9 -20.12 -2.23 12.52
C ARG A 9 -19.61 -2.33 11.09
N ARG A 10 -19.58 -3.54 10.54
CA ARG A 10 -19.27 -3.76 9.12
C ARG A 10 -20.54 -3.55 8.31
N LEU A 11 -20.50 -2.63 7.36
CA LEU A 11 -21.57 -2.43 6.38
C LEU A 11 -21.29 -3.29 5.15
N PRO A 12 -22.32 -3.92 4.55
CA PRO A 12 -22.16 -4.62 3.27
C PRO A 12 -21.81 -3.63 2.16
N THR A 13 -21.17 -4.13 1.10
CA THR A 13 -20.90 -3.33 -0.10
C THR A 13 -22.18 -3.15 -0.92
N ASN A 14 -22.28 -2.04 -1.66
CA ASN A 14 -23.41 -1.78 -2.56
C ASN A 14 -23.51 -2.82 -3.69
N ARG A 15 -22.37 -3.26 -4.22
CA ARG A 15 -22.25 -4.31 -5.23
C ARG A 15 -21.20 -5.34 -4.79
N PRO A 16 -21.30 -6.60 -5.23
CA PRO A 16 -20.25 -7.60 -5.00
C PRO A 16 -18.90 -7.10 -5.55
N ILE A 17 -17.81 -7.50 -4.91
CA ILE A 17 -16.45 -7.14 -5.35
C ILE A 17 -16.00 -8.12 -6.44
N ASP A 18 -15.68 -7.61 -7.64
CA ASP A 18 -15.13 -8.41 -8.77
C ASP A 18 -13.60 -8.24 -8.92
N ARG A 19 -12.94 -7.80 -7.85
CA ARG A 19 -11.49 -7.65 -7.83
C ARG A 19 -10.81 -9.00 -7.64
N ARG A 20 -9.83 -9.30 -8.50
CA ARG A 20 -9.01 -10.52 -8.42
C ARG A 20 -7.66 -10.22 -7.77
N GLU A 21 -7.32 -10.99 -6.75
CA GLU A 21 -5.99 -10.96 -6.14
C GLU A 21 -5.10 -11.99 -6.83
N LEU A 22 -4.10 -11.50 -7.54
CA LEU A 22 -3.13 -12.33 -8.25
C LEU A 22 -2.07 -12.85 -7.27
N PRO A 23 -1.45 -14.02 -7.52
CA PRO A 23 -0.41 -14.55 -6.66
C PRO A 23 0.73 -13.55 -6.44
N ALA A 24 1.07 -13.31 -5.19
CA ALA A 24 2.19 -12.47 -4.81
C ALA A 24 3.52 -13.11 -5.23
N ARG A 25 4.49 -12.29 -5.64
CA ARG A 25 5.82 -12.74 -6.07
C ARG A 25 6.88 -12.09 -5.18
N CYS A 26 7.85 -12.89 -4.76
CA CYS A 26 9.02 -12.42 -4.01
C CYS A 26 10.27 -12.57 -4.87
N PHE A 27 11.05 -11.50 -4.98
CA PHE A 27 12.31 -11.44 -5.70
C PHE A 27 13.50 -11.45 -4.72
N ALA A 28 14.68 -11.77 -5.23
CA ALA A 28 15.89 -11.85 -4.40
C ALA A 28 16.33 -10.49 -3.86
N ASN A 29 16.17 -9.43 -4.66
CA ASN A 29 16.57 -8.06 -4.30
C ASN A 29 15.66 -7.00 -4.95
N ALA A 30 15.80 -5.77 -4.47
CA ALA A 30 15.02 -4.64 -4.96
C ALA A 30 15.23 -4.34 -6.46
N ALA A 31 16.44 -4.51 -7.00
CA ALA A 31 16.73 -4.22 -8.41
C ALA A 31 15.91 -5.12 -9.36
N ILE A 32 15.88 -6.43 -9.10
CA ILE A 32 15.07 -7.39 -9.87
C ILE A 32 13.57 -7.09 -9.69
N LYS A 33 13.16 -6.73 -8.47
CA LYS A 33 11.79 -6.32 -8.18
C LYS A 33 11.36 -5.13 -9.04
N TRP A 34 12.16 -4.08 -9.13
CA TRP A 34 11.80 -2.87 -9.89
C TRP A 34 11.63 -3.16 -11.38
N GLN A 35 12.49 -4.00 -11.96
CA GLN A 35 12.34 -4.46 -13.34
C GLN A 35 11.03 -5.25 -13.52
N ALA A 36 10.72 -6.17 -12.61
CA ALA A 36 9.48 -6.94 -12.67
C ALA A 36 8.21 -6.10 -12.45
N VAL A 37 8.27 -5.07 -11.60
CA VAL A 37 7.19 -4.09 -11.40
C VAL A 37 6.95 -3.32 -12.69
N ALA A 38 8.02 -2.84 -13.34
CA ALA A 38 7.92 -2.15 -14.61
C ALA A 38 7.38 -3.06 -15.72
N ASP A 39 7.87 -4.31 -15.84
CA ASP A 39 7.37 -5.30 -16.80
C ASP A 39 5.86 -5.51 -16.65
N GLU A 40 5.38 -5.71 -15.42
CA GLU A 40 3.97 -5.97 -15.16
C GLU A 40 3.09 -4.74 -15.41
N ALA A 41 3.55 -3.56 -14.98
CA ALA A 41 2.86 -2.30 -15.20
C ALA A 41 2.75 -1.97 -16.70
N ILE A 42 3.84 -2.10 -17.45
CA ILE A 42 3.87 -1.83 -18.90
C ILE A 42 2.99 -2.84 -19.63
N ALA A 43 3.06 -4.14 -19.28
CA ALA A 43 2.21 -5.15 -19.90
C ALA A 43 0.72 -4.90 -19.61
N ALA A 44 0.37 -4.46 -18.40
CA ALA A 44 -1.01 -4.10 -18.06
C ALA A 44 -1.49 -2.85 -18.81
N ALA A 45 -0.65 -1.81 -18.85
CA ALA A 45 -0.92 -0.58 -19.59
C ALA A 45 -1.08 -0.85 -21.09
N ALA A 46 -0.24 -1.70 -21.69
CA ALA A 46 -0.33 -2.09 -23.10
C ALA A 46 -1.62 -2.85 -23.44
N ARG A 47 -2.23 -3.55 -22.46
CA ARG A 47 -3.57 -4.16 -22.62
C ARG A 47 -4.72 -3.15 -22.45
N GLY A 48 -4.42 -1.90 -22.12
CA GLY A 48 -5.39 -0.84 -21.89
C GLY A 48 -5.83 -0.66 -20.43
N GLN A 49 -5.28 -1.43 -19.48
CA GLN A 49 -5.61 -1.24 -18.06
C GLN A 49 -4.97 0.05 -17.52
N ALA A 50 -5.66 0.68 -16.57
CA ALA A 50 -5.04 1.70 -15.73
C ALA A 50 -4.20 1.01 -14.64
N VAL A 51 -3.02 1.56 -14.31
CA VAL A 51 -2.09 0.95 -13.35
C VAL A 51 -1.75 1.91 -12.22
N LEU A 52 -1.88 1.44 -10.98
CA LEU A 52 -1.44 2.12 -9.78
C LEU A 52 -0.33 1.32 -9.09
N VAL A 53 0.87 1.89 -9.03
CA VAL A 53 2.01 1.33 -8.30
C VAL A 53 2.11 2.00 -6.94
N GLY A 54 1.86 1.24 -5.87
CA GLY A 54 1.93 1.73 -4.50
C GLY A 54 3.26 1.43 -3.85
N THR A 55 3.97 2.48 -3.44
CA THR A 55 5.28 2.42 -2.79
C THR A 55 5.19 2.87 -1.33
N ARG A 56 6.17 2.46 -0.52
CA ARG A 56 6.25 2.83 0.90
C ARG A 56 6.87 4.21 1.12
N SER A 57 7.84 4.61 0.30
CA SER A 57 8.62 5.85 0.46
C SER A 57 8.81 6.60 -0.87
N VAL A 58 9.26 7.86 -0.78
CA VAL A 58 9.53 8.70 -1.95
C VAL A 58 10.71 8.12 -2.75
N GLU A 59 11.74 7.63 -2.07
CA GLU A 59 12.92 7.01 -2.71
C GLU A 59 12.52 5.77 -3.50
N ALA A 60 11.58 4.97 -2.99
CA ALA A 60 11.04 3.82 -3.72
C ALA A 60 10.21 4.25 -4.95
N SER A 61 9.46 5.34 -4.85
CA SER A 61 8.75 5.93 -6.00
C SER A 61 9.70 6.41 -7.09
N GLU A 62 10.78 7.09 -6.71
CA GLU A 62 11.80 7.58 -7.63
C GLU A 62 12.57 6.41 -8.27
N ALA A 63 12.90 5.37 -7.49
CA ALA A 63 13.57 4.18 -8.01
C ALA A 63 12.75 3.45 -9.09
N VAL A 64 11.44 3.27 -8.88
CA VAL A 64 10.60 2.65 -9.91
C VAL A 64 10.35 3.59 -11.09
N ALA A 65 10.25 4.90 -10.85
CA ALA A 65 10.11 5.90 -11.91
C ALA A 65 11.34 5.96 -12.82
N ALA A 66 12.55 5.81 -12.27
CA ALA A 66 13.78 5.72 -13.05
C ALA A 66 13.75 4.53 -14.02
N VAL A 67 13.29 3.36 -13.56
CA VAL A 67 13.15 2.17 -14.43
C VAL A 67 12.11 2.40 -15.54
N PHE A 68 11.02 3.11 -15.26
CA PHE A 68 10.06 3.49 -16.31
C PHE A 68 10.68 4.45 -17.33
N ALA A 69 11.46 5.43 -16.89
CA ALA A 69 12.15 6.39 -17.76
C ALA A 69 13.20 5.72 -18.65
N GLU A 70 13.99 4.79 -18.11
CA GLU A 70 14.95 3.96 -18.87
C GLU A 70 14.27 3.15 -19.99
N ARG A 71 13.01 2.79 -19.79
CA ARG A 71 12.19 2.03 -20.75
C ARG A 71 11.35 2.93 -21.67
N GLY A 72 11.51 4.26 -21.59
CA GLY A 72 10.78 5.23 -22.42
C GLY A 72 9.29 5.34 -22.08
N VAL A 73 8.89 5.01 -20.85
CA VAL A 73 7.49 5.04 -20.41
C VAL A 73 7.26 6.20 -19.45
N GLU A 74 6.29 7.06 -19.78
CA GLU A 74 5.92 8.19 -18.94
C GLU A 74 5.01 7.73 -17.79
N ALA A 75 5.60 7.58 -16.60
CA ALA A 75 4.86 7.29 -15.37
C ALA A 75 4.65 8.57 -14.56
N VAL A 76 3.45 8.74 -14.01
CA VAL A 76 3.12 9.91 -13.19
C VAL A 76 3.39 9.60 -11.73
N VAL A 77 4.30 10.35 -11.09
CA VAL A 77 4.71 10.13 -9.71
C VAL A 77 4.00 11.11 -8.76
N LEU A 78 3.45 10.58 -7.67
CA LEU A 78 2.73 11.35 -6.65
C LEU A 78 3.43 11.27 -5.29
N ASN A 79 3.88 12.42 -4.81
CA ASN A 79 4.78 12.54 -3.67
C ASN A 79 4.19 13.29 -2.47
N ALA A 80 2.89 13.12 -2.14
CA ALA A 80 2.23 13.58 -0.90
C ALA A 80 2.65 14.98 -0.37
N ARG A 81 3.03 15.89 -1.27
CA ARG A 81 3.60 17.21 -0.95
C ARG A 81 2.62 18.33 -1.31
N GLN A 82 1.69 18.10 -2.26
CA GLN A 82 0.76 19.12 -2.76
C GLN A 82 -0.66 18.55 -2.97
N ASP A 83 -1.50 18.61 -1.94
CA ASP A 83 -2.78 17.88 -1.90
C ASP A 83 -3.80 18.27 -3.00
N ALA A 84 -3.90 19.55 -3.38
CA ALA A 84 -4.93 20.02 -4.32
C ALA A 84 -4.66 19.63 -5.78
N GLU A 85 -3.41 19.78 -6.24
CA GLU A 85 -2.99 19.37 -7.59
C GLU A 85 -2.95 17.84 -7.71
N GLU A 86 -2.50 17.15 -6.65
CA GLU A 86 -2.47 15.69 -6.60
C GLU A 86 -3.86 15.09 -6.76
N ALA A 87 -4.92 15.69 -6.20
CA ALA A 87 -6.28 15.18 -6.37
C ALA A 87 -6.72 15.14 -7.85
N THR A 88 -6.36 16.17 -8.62
CA THR A 88 -6.64 16.22 -10.07
C THR A 88 -5.88 15.11 -10.80
N ILE A 89 -4.61 14.92 -10.47
CA ILE A 89 -3.77 13.88 -11.09
C ILE A 89 -4.30 12.48 -10.75
N VAL A 90 -4.68 12.23 -9.49
CA VAL A 90 -5.23 10.96 -9.02
C VAL A 90 -6.57 10.65 -9.69
N SER A 91 -7.42 11.66 -9.91
CA SER A 91 -8.68 11.45 -10.63
C SER A 91 -8.46 10.96 -12.07
N ARG A 92 -7.35 11.37 -12.69
CA ARG A 92 -6.94 10.97 -14.05
C ARG A 92 -6.20 9.64 -14.07
N ALA A 93 -5.80 9.09 -12.92
CA ALA A 93 -5.07 7.82 -12.81
C ALA A 93 -5.86 6.62 -13.37
N GLY A 94 -7.18 6.76 -13.53
CA GLY A 94 -8.05 5.74 -14.12
C GLY A 94 -8.07 5.70 -15.65
N ALA A 95 -7.37 6.60 -16.34
CA ALA A 95 -7.32 6.59 -17.80
C ALA A 95 -6.65 5.33 -18.34
N ALA A 96 -7.17 4.76 -19.44
CA ALA A 96 -6.62 3.56 -20.06
C ALA A 96 -5.14 3.73 -20.43
N GLY A 97 -4.33 2.72 -20.11
CA GLY A 97 -2.88 2.71 -20.37
C GLY A 97 -2.05 3.63 -19.47
N ARG A 98 -2.67 4.38 -18.55
CA ARG A 98 -1.95 5.29 -17.66
C ARG A 98 -1.30 4.52 -16.51
N ILE A 99 -0.03 4.85 -16.23
CA ILE A 99 0.71 4.34 -15.07
C ILE A 99 0.88 5.48 -14.07
N THR A 100 0.47 5.25 -12.82
CA THR A 100 0.62 6.19 -11.73
C THR A 100 1.34 5.52 -10.57
N VAL A 101 2.41 6.15 -10.10
CA VAL A 101 3.20 5.74 -8.93
C VAL A 101 2.79 6.63 -7.76
N ALA A 102 2.39 6.03 -6.65
CA ALA A 102 1.92 6.76 -5.49
C ALA A 102 2.54 6.19 -4.21
N THR A 103 3.02 7.09 -3.34
CA THR A 103 3.32 6.72 -1.96
C THR A 103 2.02 6.46 -1.19
N ASN A 104 2.09 5.70 -0.09
CA ASN A 104 0.91 5.40 0.75
C ASN A 104 0.01 6.57 1.14
N MET A 105 0.57 7.77 1.26
CA MET A 105 -0.17 8.96 1.68
C MET A 105 -0.77 9.72 0.49
N ALA A 106 -0.17 9.60 -0.70
CA ALA A 106 -0.59 10.33 -1.88
C ALA A 106 -1.98 9.90 -2.36
N GLY A 107 -2.82 10.86 -2.73
CA GLY A 107 -4.17 10.58 -3.24
C GLY A 107 -5.14 9.97 -2.22
N ARG A 108 -4.90 10.18 -0.92
CA ARG A 108 -5.86 9.79 0.12
C ARG A 108 -7.10 10.66 0.06
N GLY A 109 -8.28 10.02 0.02
CA GLY A 109 -9.57 10.72 -0.10
C GLY A 109 -10.07 10.88 -1.54
N THR A 110 -9.19 10.80 -2.54
CA THR A 110 -9.58 10.87 -3.96
C THR A 110 -9.92 9.49 -4.52
N ASP A 111 -11.02 9.40 -5.26
CA ASP A 111 -11.44 8.19 -5.94
C ASP A 111 -10.79 8.07 -7.32
N ILE A 112 -10.30 6.87 -7.66
CA ILE A 112 -9.75 6.56 -8.98
C ILE A 112 -10.86 5.88 -9.75
N LYS A 113 -11.41 6.56 -10.76
CA LYS A 113 -12.50 6.03 -11.59
C LYS A 113 -11.90 5.60 -12.93
N PRO A 114 -11.78 4.29 -13.20
CA PRO A 114 -11.32 3.83 -14.49
C PRO A 114 -12.31 4.26 -15.59
N ASP A 115 -11.78 4.68 -16.74
CA ASP A 115 -12.62 5.00 -17.89
C ASP A 115 -13.21 3.72 -18.54
N ALA A 116 -14.11 3.88 -19.53
CA ALA A 116 -14.77 2.76 -20.16
C ALA A 116 -13.77 1.78 -20.82
N THR A 117 -12.70 2.31 -21.42
CA THR A 117 -11.65 1.53 -22.09
C THR A 117 -10.85 0.72 -21.05
N ALA A 118 -10.46 1.32 -19.94
CA ALA A 118 -9.77 0.66 -18.84
C ALA A 118 -10.65 -0.41 -18.20
N LEU A 119 -11.94 -0.14 -17.98
CA LEU A 119 -12.90 -1.12 -17.47
C LEU A 119 -13.02 -2.33 -18.40
N ALA A 120 -13.14 -2.11 -19.71
CA ALA A 120 -13.17 -3.19 -20.71
C ALA A 120 -11.87 -4.01 -20.72
N ALA A 121 -10.72 -3.37 -20.46
CA ALA A 121 -9.42 -4.02 -20.35
C ALA A 121 -9.19 -4.77 -19.02
N GLY A 122 -10.14 -4.74 -18.07
CA GLY A 122 -10.04 -5.40 -16.77
C GLY A 122 -9.87 -4.45 -15.57
N GLY A 123 -10.14 -3.17 -15.76
CA GLY A 123 -10.19 -2.12 -14.73
C GLY A 123 -8.82 -1.68 -14.21
N LEU A 124 -8.81 -1.21 -12.96
CA LEU A 124 -7.59 -0.74 -12.30
C LEU A 124 -6.74 -1.94 -11.82
N HIS A 125 -5.50 -2.00 -12.28
CA HIS A 125 -4.48 -2.90 -11.78
C HIS A 125 -3.65 -2.21 -10.69
N VAL A 126 -3.58 -2.79 -9.50
CA VAL A 126 -2.82 -2.22 -8.37
C VAL A 126 -1.65 -3.12 -8.01
N ILE A 127 -0.46 -2.55 -8.01
CA ILE A 127 0.79 -3.23 -7.66
C ILE A 127 1.26 -2.71 -6.31
N LEU A 128 1.36 -3.58 -5.32
CA LEU A 128 2.02 -3.30 -4.04
C LEU A 128 3.50 -3.67 -4.18
N THR A 129 4.40 -2.71 -4.03
CA THR A 129 5.84 -2.96 -4.21
C THR A 129 6.54 -3.44 -2.94
N GLU A 130 5.90 -3.24 -1.77
CA GLU A 130 6.41 -3.63 -0.45
C GLU A 130 5.23 -3.81 0.50
N TYR A 131 5.28 -4.82 1.38
CA TYR A 131 4.27 -4.94 2.43
C TYR A 131 4.48 -3.91 3.54
N HIS A 132 3.39 -3.38 4.05
CA HIS A 132 3.41 -2.44 5.17
C HIS A 132 3.45 -3.16 6.51
N GLU A 133 3.84 -2.44 7.55
CA GLU A 133 3.84 -2.96 8.93
C GLU A 133 2.44 -3.36 9.41
N SER A 134 1.39 -2.72 8.87
CA SER A 134 0.01 -3.08 9.15
C SER A 134 -0.69 -3.59 7.88
N PRO A 135 -1.34 -4.77 7.92
CA PRO A 135 -2.16 -5.28 6.82
C PRO A 135 -3.33 -4.36 6.47
N ARG A 136 -3.68 -3.41 7.36
CA ARG A 136 -4.69 -2.40 7.08
C ARG A 136 -4.25 -1.43 5.98
N VAL A 137 -2.97 -1.12 5.88
CA VAL A 137 -2.45 -0.20 4.85
C VAL A 137 -2.46 -0.90 3.50
N ASP A 138 -1.99 -2.15 3.44
CA ASP A 138 -2.03 -2.95 2.20
C ASP A 138 -3.47 -3.10 1.68
N ARG A 139 -4.42 -3.41 2.57
CA ARG A 139 -5.86 -3.50 2.20
C ARG A 139 -6.43 -2.17 1.74
N GLN A 140 -5.94 -1.04 2.24
CA GLN A 140 -6.36 0.28 1.75
C GLN A 140 -5.86 0.55 0.33
N LEU A 141 -4.63 0.12 0.01
CA LEU A 141 -4.08 0.23 -1.34
C LEU A 141 -4.84 -0.69 -2.31
N PHE A 142 -4.99 -1.98 -1.99
CA PHE A 142 -5.77 -2.91 -2.81
C PHE A 142 -7.24 -2.50 -2.94
N GLY A 143 -7.79 -1.86 -1.91
CA GLY A 143 -9.14 -1.28 -1.91
C GLY A 143 -9.36 -0.14 -2.91
N ARG A 144 -8.31 0.38 -3.55
CA ARG A 144 -8.44 1.36 -4.64
C ARG A 144 -8.97 0.75 -5.92
N SER A 145 -8.78 -0.56 -6.12
CA SER A 145 -9.31 -1.31 -7.26
C SER A 145 -10.63 -2.01 -6.94
N GLY A 146 -11.43 -2.25 -7.98
CA GLY A 146 -12.70 -3.00 -7.93
C GLY A 146 -13.80 -2.33 -7.12
N ARG A 147 -13.86 -0.99 -7.12
CA ARG A 147 -14.93 -0.24 -6.44
C ARG A 147 -16.23 -0.39 -7.21
N GLN A 148 -17.37 -0.37 -6.49
CA GLN A 148 -18.71 -0.50 -7.09
C GLN A 148 -18.88 -1.74 -8.01
N GLY A 149 -18.19 -2.84 -7.70
CA GLY A 149 -18.24 -4.08 -8.48
C GLY A 149 -17.57 -3.99 -9.85
N GLN A 150 -16.73 -2.97 -10.07
CA GLN A 150 -15.88 -2.90 -11.25
C GLN A 150 -14.89 -4.07 -11.27
N PRO A 151 -14.48 -4.54 -12.46
CA PRO A 151 -13.36 -5.45 -12.59
C PRO A 151 -12.09 -4.76 -12.08
N GLY A 152 -11.14 -5.56 -11.62
CA GLY A 152 -9.89 -5.04 -11.14
C GLY A 152 -8.94 -6.16 -10.74
N THR A 153 -7.66 -5.86 -10.72
CA THR A 153 -6.64 -6.83 -10.31
C THR A 153 -5.68 -6.20 -9.32
N VAL A 154 -5.18 -7.00 -8.39
CA VAL A 154 -4.15 -6.55 -7.45
C VAL A 154 -3.05 -7.60 -7.36
N ARG A 155 -1.80 -7.18 -7.24
CA ARG A 155 -0.67 -8.08 -7.00
C ARG A 155 0.34 -7.42 -6.06
N ALA A 156 0.98 -8.23 -5.22
CA ALA A 156 2.18 -7.81 -4.50
C ALA A 156 3.43 -8.33 -5.23
N LEU A 157 4.36 -7.42 -5.52
CA LEU A 157 5.68 -7.70 -6.09
C LEU A 157 6.70 -7.17 -5.09
N VAL A 158 7.28 -8.07 -4.29
CA VAL A 158 8.11 -7.71 -3.13
C VAL A 158 9.49 -8.32 -3.26
N ALA A 159 10.44 -7.87 -2.44
CA ALA A 159 11.79 -8.39 -2.43
C ALA A 159 12.18 -8.88 -1.03
N ALA A 160 13.07 -9.89 -0.98
CA ALA A 160 13.50 -10.48 0.27
C ALA A 160 14.31 -9.51 1.16
N ASP A 161 14.85 -8.44 0.58
CA ASP A 161 15.57 -7.35 1.24
C ASP A 161 14.66 -6.20 1.70
N ASP A 162 13.34 -6.28 1.46
CA ASP A 162 12.39 -5.26 1.87
C ASP A 162 12.43 -5.04 3.40
N PRO A 163 12.22 -3.79 3.87
CA PRO A 163 12.39 -3.43 5.28
C PRO A 163 11.58 -4.29 6.26
N LEU A 164 10.36 -4.68 5.88
CA LEU A 164 9.47 -5.48 6.72
C LEU A 164 10.08 -6.85 7.06
N PHE A 165 10.82 -7.46 6.14
CA PHE A 165 11.37 -8.80 6.31
C PHE A 165 12.69 -8.81 7.10
N LYS A 166 13.30 -7.64 7.35
CA LYS A 166 14.56 -7.54 8.09
C LYS A 166 14.45 -8.06 9.53
N THR A 167 13.27 -7.96 10.15
CA THR A 167 13.01 -8.43 11.52
C THR A 167 12.74 -9.94 11.61
N LEU A 168 12.64 -10.64 10.48
CA LEU A 168 12.38 -12.08 10.47
C LEU A 168 13.63 -12.89 10.83
N PRO A 169 13.45 -14.09 11.45
CA PRO A 169 14.55 -15.01 11.70
C PRO A 169 15.29 -15.39 10.41
N ALA A 170 16.62 -15.58 10.52
CA ALA A 170 17.49 -16.00 9.41
C ALA A 170 16.95 -17.17 8.55
N PRO A 171 16.44 -18.29 9.11
CA PRO A 171 15.94 -19.40 8.28
C PRO A 171 14.74 -18.99 7.42
N LEU A 172 13.86 -18.12 7.94
CA LEU A 172 12.69 -17.64 7.22
C LEU A 172 13.07 -16.64 6.13
N ARG A 173 14.06 -15.77 6.40
CA ARG A 173 14.64 -14.89 5.37
C ARG A 173 15.31 -15.68 4.24
N ALA A 174 16.04 -16.74 4.56
CA ALA A 174 16.63 -17.62 3.55
C ALA A 174 15.58 -18.35 2.71
N ALA A 175 14.49 -18.80 3.32
CA ALA A 175 13.35 -19.36 2.58
C ALA A 175 12.70 -18.31 1.66
N LEU A 176 12.50 -17.09 2.16
CA LEU A 176 11.93 -15.97 1.41
C LEU A 176 12.80 -15.58 0.20
N ALA A 177 14.12 -15.54 0.36
CA ALA A 177 15.06 -15.28 -0.74
C ALA A 177 14.99 -16.33 -1.86
N ARG A 178 14.54 -17.55 -1.55
CA ARG A 178 14.25 -18.61 -2.53
C ARG A 178 12.81 -18.55 -3.08
N GLY A 179 12.06 -17.50 -2.78
CA GLY A 179 10.66 -17.33 -3.19
C GLY A 179 9.66 -18.21 -2.42
N GLN A 180 10.07 -18.81 -1.31
CA GLN A 180 9.24 -19.73 -0.52
C GLN A 180 8.63 -19.03 0.71
N ALA A 181 7.52 -19.58 1.20
CA ALA A 181 6.89 -19.18 2.46
C ALA A 181 6.52 -17.68 2.60
N LEU A 182 6.32 -16.95 1.49
CA LEU A 182 6.01 -15.52 1.48
C LEU A 182 4.81 -15.18 2.38
N ALA A 183 3.69 -15.90 2.25
CA ALA A 183 2.49 -15.63 3.05
C ALA A 183 2.73 -15.78 4.56
N LEU A 184 3.55 -16.76 4.96
CA LEU A 184 3.92 -16.96 6.36
C LEU A 184 4.85 -15.84 6.84
N ALA A 185 5.85 -15.49 6.03
CA ALA A 185 6.80 -14.42 6.32
C ALA A 185 6.10 -13.07 6.54
N VAL A 186 5.19 -12.69 5.64
CA VAL A 186 4.38 -11.47 5.75
C VAL A 186 3.55 -11.51 7.02
N ARG A 187 2.82 -12.59 7.28
CA ARG A 187 1.95 -12.71 8.47
C ARG A 187 2.74 -12.55 9.78
N LEU A 188 3.90 -13.18 9.87
CA LEU A 188 4.74 -13.12 11.07
C LEU A 188 5.35 -11.72 11.25
N ALA A 189 5.90 -11.14 10.19
CA ALA A 189 6.51 -9.81 10.24
C ALA A 189 5.49 -8.72 10.60
N GLN A 190 4.29 -8.75 9.99
CA GLN A 190 3.23 -7.81 10.29
C GLN A 190 2.70 -7.96 11.72
N ARG A 191 2.51 -9.19 12.20
CA ARG A 191 2.07 -9.43 13.58
C ARG A 191 3.05 -8.86 14.60
N ASP A 192 4.33 -9.09 14.36
CA ASP A 192 5.43 -8.59 15.17
C ASP A 192 5.51 -7.05 15.16
N ALA A 193 5.42 -6.43 13.97
CA ALA A 193 5.37 -4.99 13.82
C ALA A 193 4.15 -4.34 14.48
N GLU A 194 2.95 -4.91 14.30
CA GLU A 194 1.73 -4.43 14.97
C GLU A 194 1.81 -4.57 16.49
N GLY A 195 2.43 -5.65 16.98
CA GLY A 195 2.71 -5.88 18.39
C GLY A 195 3.59 -4.78 18.99
N ARG A 196 4.74 -4.47 18.36
CA ARG A 196 5.59 -3.34 18.77
C ARG A 196 4.84 -2.02 18.76
N ALA A 197 4.13 -1.72 17.68
CA ALA A 197 3.37 -0.48 17.55
C ALA A 197 2.27 -0.36 18.62
N TRP A 198 1.64 -1.47 18.99
CA TRP A 198 0.66 -1.49 20.08
C TRP A 198 1.29 -1.18 21.44
N GLN A 199 2.46 -1.75 21.75
CA GLN A 199 3.17 -1.47 23.00
C GLN A 199 3.58 0.00 23.09
N MET A 200 4.16 0.55 22.02
CA MET A 200 4.53 1.97 21.96
C MET A 200 3.33 2.87 22.21
N ARG A 201 2.21 2.65 21.50
CA ARG A 201 0.96 3.42 21.72
C ARG A 201 0.43 3.30 23.15
N LYS A 202 0.52 2.12 23.75
CA LYS A 202 0.08 1.89 25.13
C LYS A 202 0.96 2.65 26.13
N GLN A 203 2.27 2.71 25.91
CA GLN A 203 3.20 3.46 26.74
C GLN A 203 2.95 4.96 26.63
N THR A 204 2.81 5.51 25.41
CA THR A 204 2.47 6.92 25.20
C THR A 204 1.17 7.30 25.90
N LEU A 205 0.12 6.49 25.78
CA LEU A 205 -1.15 6.75 26.47
C LEU A 205 -1.04 6.68 28.00
N ARG A 206 -0.13 5.88 28.54
CA ARG A 206 0.12 5.82 29.99
C ARG A 206 0.82 7.09 30.47
N GLN A 207 1.86 7.53 29.75
CA GLN A 207 2.60 8.75 30.04
C GLN A 207 1.69 9.99 29.95
N ASP A 208 0.87 10.07 28.90
CA ASP A 208 -0.10 11.16 28.70
C ASP A 208 -1.10 11.26 29.87
N ARG A 209 -1.65 10.12 30.31
CA ARG A 209 -2.57 10.08 31.47
C ARG A 209 -1.90 10.49 32.78
N GLU A 210 -0.63 10.16 32.94
CA GLU A 210 0.15 10.53 34.11
C GLU A 210 0.43 12.04 34.13
N LEU A 211 0.84 12.61 33.00
CA LEU A 211 1.00 14.06 32.83
C LEU A 211 -0.30 14.82 33.10
N HIS A 212 -1.43 14.38 32.52
CA HIS A 212 -2.74 14.97 32.79
C HIS A 212 -3.14 14.91 34.26
N ARG A 213 -2.79 13.82 34.97
CA ARG A 213 -3.04 13.72 36.42
C ARG A 213 -2.23 14.75 37.20
N ILE A 214 -0.94 14.91 36.89
CA ILE A 214 -0.06 15.87 37.56
C ILE A 214 -0.55 17.31 37.34
N ILE A 215 -0.86 17.65 36.09
CA ILE A 215 -1.37 18.99 35.73
C ILE A 215 -2.73 19.25 36.39
N GLY A 216 -3.62 18.26 36.41
CA GLY A 216 -4.93 18.37 37.05
C GLY A 216 -4.86 18.57 38.57
N ILE A 217 -3.84 18.01 39.23
CA ILE A 217 -3.59 18.24 40.67
C ILE A 217 -3.06 19.67 40.90
N ALA A 218 -2.16 20.16 40.05
CA ALA A 218 -1.61 21.51 40.17
C ALA A 218 -2.65 22.63 39.92
N GLY A 219 -3.67 22.36 39.10
CA GLY A 219 -4.75 23.32 38.77
C GLY A 219 -5.89 23.42 39.78
N ASN A 220 -5.97 22.53 40.78
CA ASN A 220 -7.04 22.50 41.80
C ASN A 220 -6.61 23.12 43.15
N THR A 221 -5.55 23.93 43.17
CA THR A 221 -4.94 24.49 44.40
C THR A 221 -5.38 25.92 44.76
N THR A 222 -6.55 26.35 44.33
CA THR A 222 -7.20 27.62 44.76
C THR A 222 -8.70 27.45 44.86
#